data_AF-A0A2N0PQA6-F1
#
_entry.id   AF-A0A2N0PQA6-F1
#
_cell.length_a   1.000
_cell.length_b   1.000
_cell.length_c   1.000
_cell.angle_alpha   90.00
_cell.angle_beta   90.00
_cell.angle_gamma   90.00
#
_symmetry.space_group_name_H-M   'P 1'
#
loop_
_entity.id
_entity.type
_entity.pdbx_description
1 polymer ?
#
loop_
_entity_poly.entity_id
_entity_poly.type
_entity_poly.pdbx_seq_one_letter_code
_entity_poly.pdbx_strand_id
1 'polypeptide(L)'
;MKCNKKENWNHLFECQAYEVAWQKILEITTKESIIICLKQKQIKCQGEDFIRKVLQNILGVTAKSEKFQKFQHLALEVKIETCLIIRLQKDFKISLAEAQTFMANILIRFILAFKKLIWKPRCKQVIL
;
A
#
# COMPACT_ATOMS: atom_id res chain seq x y z
N MET A 1 13.33 -12.45 22.94
CA MET A 1 12.26 -11.62 23.56
C MET A 1 10.92 -12.21 23.14
N LYS A 2 10.31 -13.08 23.96
CA LYS A 2 9.01 -13.72 23.66
C LYS A 2 7.90 -12.71 24.00
N CYS A 3 7.36 -12.03 22.99
CA CYS A 3 6.22 -11.14 23.19
C CYS A 3 4.96 -11.99 23.40
N ASN A 4 4.62 -12.28 24.65
CA ASN A 4 3.47 -13.09 25.05
C ASN A 4 2.15 -12.27 25.08
N LYS A 5 2.03 -11.24 24.22
CA LYS A 5 0.76 -10.53 24.01
C LYS A 5 0.02 -11.24 22.89
N LYS A 6 -1.28 -11.49 23.08
CA LYS A 6 -2.18 -11.97 22.01
C LYS A 6 -2.03 -11.02 20.82
N GLU A 7 -1.35 -11.48 19.77
CA GLU A 7 -1.02 -10.66 18.61
C GLU A 7 -2.32 -10.24 17.93
N ASN A 8 -2.62 -8.94 17.98
CA ASN A 8 -3.74 -8.32 17.29
C ASN A 8 -3.22 -7.41 16.17
N TRP A 9 -4.12 -6.85 15.36
CA TRP A 9 -3.73 -5.97 14.26
C TRP A 9 -2.91 -4.77 14.75
N ASN A 10 -3.25 -4.18 15.89
CA ASN A 10 -2.50 -3.05 16.46
C ASN A 10 -1.05 -3.42 16.79
N HIS A 11 -0.82 -4.61 17.36
CA HIS A 11 0.54 -5.11 17.57
C HIS A 11 1.31 -5.24 16.25
N LEU A 12 0.67 -5.73 15.18
CA LEU A 12 1.31 -5.88 13.88
C LEU A 12 1.75 -4.53 13.28
N PHE A 13 0.99 -3.46 13.53
CA PHE A 13 1.31 -2.12 13.02
C PHE A 13 2.36 -1.39 13.86
N GLU A 14 2.33 -1.56 15.18
CA GLU A 14 3.17 -0.81 16.11
C GLU A 14 4.50 -1.52 16.45
N CYS A 15 4.57 -2.84 16.25
CA CYS A 15 5.74 -3.60 16.65
C CYS A 15 6.97 -3.27 15.79
N GLN A 16 8.03 -2.81 16.46
CA GLN A 16 9.30 -2.44 15.83
C GLN A 16 9.94 -3.58 15.02
N ALA A 17 9.66 -4.84 15.38
CA ALA A 17 10.14 -6.01 14.64
C ALA A 17 9.65 -6.04 13.17
N TYR A 18 8.52 -5.40 12.87
CA TYR A 18 7.96 -5.32 11.52
C TYR A 18 8.30 -4.00 10.80
N GLU A 19 9.00 -3.05 11.43
CA GLU A 19 9.28 -1.73 10.85
C GLU A 19 10.00 -1.85 9.49
N VAL A 20 11.05 -2.66 9.42
CA VAL A 20 11.80 -2.90 8.17
C VAL A 20 10.93 -3.57 7.11
N ALA A 21 10.05 -4.49 7.51
CA ALA A 21 9.13 -5.16 6.59
C ALA A 21 8.10 -4.17 6.02
N TRP A 22 7.53 -3.31 6.87
CA TRP A 22 6.59 -2.27 6.44
C TRP A 22 7.22 -1.25 5.51
N GLN A 23 8.44 -0.81 5.78
CA GLN A 23 9.18 0.09 4.88
C GLN A 23 9.40 -0.57 3.51
N LYS A 24 9.78 -1.85 3.48
CA LYS A 24 9.93 -2.61 2.22
C LYS A 24 8.60 -2.78 1.49
N ILE A 25 7.50 -3.02 2.20
CA ILE A 25 6.15 -3.10 1.60
C ILE A 25 5.77 -1.78 0.95
N LEU A 26 5.99 -0.64 1.62
CA LEU A 26 5.74 0.68 1.05
C LEU A 26 6.57 0.91 -0.22
N GLU A 27 7.87 0.60 -0.19
CA GLU A 27 8.76 0.72 -1.35
C GLU A 27 8.29 -0.13 -2.54
N ILE A 28 7.99 -1.41 -2.30
CA ILE A 28 7.53 -2.33 -3.36
C ILE A 28 6.20 -1.84 -3.93
N THR A 29 5.24 -1.52 -3.06
CA THR A 29 3.91 -1.06 -3.48
C THR A 29 4.03 0.21 -4.31
N THR A 30 4.86 1.16 -3.88
CA THR A 30 5.07 2.42 -4.62
C THR A 30 5.74 2.17 -5.97
N LYS A 31 6.84 1.41 -6.01
CA LYS A 31 7.57 1.10 -7.26
C LYS A 31 6.67 0.38 -8.27
N GLU A 32 5.91 -0.63 -7.83
CA GLU A 32 4.99 -1.34 -8.70
C GLU A 32 3.83 -0.46 -9.17
N SER A 33 3.32 0.44 -8.32
CA SER A 33 2.27 1.39 -8.69
C SER A 33 2.75 2.40 -9.75
N ILE A 34 3.99 2.90 -9.65
CA ILE A 34 4.61 3.75 -10.68
C ILE A 34 4.65 3.00 -12.02
N ILE A 35 5.09 1.73 -12.03
CA ILE A 35 5.14 0.92 -13.25
C ILE A 35 3.74 0.77 -13.87
N ILE A 36 2.70 0.62 -13.06
CA ILE A 36 1.31 0.52 -13.53
C ILE A 36 0.86 1.84 -14.18
N CYS A 37 1.12 2.98 -13.54
CA CYS A 37 0.85 4.29 -14.12
C CYS A 37 1.56 4.50 -15.46
N LEU A 38 2.86 4.14 -15.55
CA LEU A 38 3.65 4.31 -16.77
C LEU A 38 3.18 3.41 -17.92
N LYS A 39 2.51 2.29 -17.63
CA LYS A 39 1.89 1.42 -18.64
C LYS A 39 0.52 1.91 -19.11
N GLN A 40 -0.15 2.77 -18.34
CA GLN A 40 -1.45 3.33 -18.70
C GLN A 40 -1.30 4.52 -19.64
N LYS A 41 -1.89 4.43 -20.84
CA LYS A 41 -1.76 5.46 -21.89
C LYS A 41 -2.17 6.87 -21.41
N GLN A 42 -3.21 6.96 -20.58
CA GLN A 42 -3.75 8.24 -20.07
C GLN A 42 -2.89 8.87 -18.97
N ILE A 43 -2.08 8.07 -18.26
CA ILE A 43 -1.30 8.54 -17.11
C ILE A 43 0.16 8.77 -17.48
N LYS A 44 0.73 7.95 -18.36
CA LYS A 44 2.17 7.97 -18.68
C LYS A 44 2.68 9.33 -19.18
N CYS A 45 1.82 10.16 -19.79
CA CYS A 45 2.18 11.47 -20.31
C CYS A 45 2.37 12.54 -19.21
N GLN A 46 1.99 12.25 -17.96
CA GLN A 46 2.04 13.24 -16.87
C GLN A 46 3.41 13.35 -16.20
N GLY A 47 4.35 12.47 -16.54
CA GLY A 47 5.71 12.45 -16.00
C GLY A 47 5.82 11.71 -14.67
N GLU A 48 6.98 11.10 -14.43
CA GLU A 48 7.21 10.26 -13.25
C GLU A 48 7.12 11.04 -11.93
N ASP A 49 7.60 12.28 -11.90
CA ASP A 49 7.55 13.13 -10.70
C ASP A 49 6.12 13.44 -10.26
N PHE A 50 5.24 13.70 -11.22
CA PHE A 50 3.82 13.90 -10.94
C PHE A 50 3.18 12.62 -10.39
N ILE A 51 3.42 11.47 -11.05
CA ILE A 51 2.93 10.16 -10.61
C ILE A 51 3.38 9.88 -9.18
N ARG A 52 4.65 10.13 -8.88
CA ARG A 52 5.22 9.94 -7.54
C ARG A 52 4.53 10.80 -6.50
N LYS A 53 4.26 12.08 -6.81
CA LYS A 53 3.54 13.01 -5.92
C LYS A 53 2.12 12.53 -5.62
N VAL A 54 1.38 12.07 -6.64
CA VAL A 54 0.03 11.53 -6.45
C VAL A 54 0.07 10.26 -5.59
N LEU A 55 1.00 9.35 -5.86
CA LEU A 55 1.17 8.12 -5.06
C LEU A 55 1.55 8.39 -3.61
N GLN A 56 2.43 9.36 -3.35
CA GLN A 56 2.77 9.79 -1.99
C GLN A 56 1.58 10.41 -1.24
N ASN A 57 0.60 10.98 -1.95
CA ASN A 57 -0.63 11.46 -1.34
C ASN A 57 -1.57 10.33 -0.90
N ILE A 58 -1.41 9.13 -1.46
CA ILE A 58 -2.21 7.93 -1.14
C ILE A 58 -1.50 7.08 -0.10
N LEU A 59 -0.25 6.71 -0.40
CA LEU A 59 0.53 5.76 0.39
C LEU A 59 1.37 6.45 1.48
N GLY A 60 1.55 7.77 1.42
CA GLY A 60 2.53 8.45 2.26
C GLY A 60 3.97 8.26 1.78
N VAL A 61 4.91 8.86 2.50
CA VAL A 61 6.35 8.86 2.16
C VAL A 61 7.13 7.84 3.00
N THR A 62 6.64 7.54 4.20
CA THR A 62 7.28 6.62 5.15
C THR A 62 6.26 5.64 5.71
N ALA A 63 6.73 4.48 6.16
CA ALA A 63 5.85 3.48 6.77
C ALA A 63 5.18 3.95 8.08
N LYS A 64 5.73 4.99 8.73
CA LYS A 64 5.17 5.59 9.96
C LYS A 64 4.24 6.77 9.69
N SER A 65 4.05 7.16 8.42
CA SER A 65 3.14 8.25 8.11
C SER A 65 1.69 7.84 8.37
N GLU A 66 0.90 8.76 8.91
CA GLU A 66 -0.53 8.54 9.19
C GLU A 66 -1.28 8.07 7.94
N LYS A 67 -0.91 8.60 6.76
CA LYS A 67 -1.44 8.17 5.46
C LYS A 67 -1.19 6.68 5.20
N PHE A 68 0.05 6.22 5.38
CA PHE A 68 0.37 4.82 5.15
C PHE A 68 -0.31 3.93 6.19
N GLN A 69 -0.32 4.33 7.46
CA GLN A 69 -0.99 3.59 8.53
C GLN A 69 -2.47 3.41 8.25
N LYS A 70 -3.16 4.51 7.90
CA LYS A 70 -4.57 4.46 7.49
C LYS A 70 -4.78 3.55 6.28
N PHE A 71 -3.91 3.65 5.27
CA PHE A 71 -3.94 2.76 4.10
C PHE A 71 -3.75 1.29 4.49
N GLN A 72 -2.79 0.96 5.37
CA GLN A 72 -2.54 -0.40 5.84
C GLN A 72 -3.77 -1.01 6.51
N HIS A 73 -4.40 -0.27 7.44
CA HIS A 73 -5.61 -0.69 8.13
C HIS A 73 -6.72 -1.05 7.14
N LEU A 74 -7.01 -0.16 6.20
CA LEU A 74 -8.04 -0.37 5.18
C LEU A 74 -7.68 -1.53 4.24
N ALA A 75 -6.43 -1.59 3.78
CA ALA A 75 -5.97 -2.59 2.83
C ALA A 75 -6.04 -4.01 3.39
N LEU A 76 -5.80 -4.20 4.70
CA LEU A 76 -5.94 -5.49 5.36
C LEU A 76 -7.41 -5.94 5.53
N GLU A 77 -8.35 -4.98 5.51
CA GLU A 77 -9.78 -5.25 5.40
C GLU A 77 -10.27 -5.31 3.94
N VAL A 78 -9.37 -5.20 2.96
CA VAL A 78 -9.69 -5.14 1.52
C VAL A 78 -10.63 -3.96 1.20
N LYS A 79 -10.47 -2.85 1.92
CA LYS A 79 -11.25 -1.62 1.76
C LYS A 79 -10.41 -0.52 1.12
N ILE A 80 -11.09 0.35 0.38
CA ILE A 80 -10.55 1.57 -0.21
C ILE A 80 -11.53 2.70 0.06
N GLU A 81 -11.03 3.88 0.45
CA GLU A 81 -11.91 5.05 0.60
C GLU A 81 -12.35 5.59 -0.75
N THR A 82 -13.67 5.78 -0.91
CA THR A 82 -14.25 6.37 -2.13
C THR A 82 -13.67 7.76 -2.43
N CYS A 83 -13.33 8.54 -1.41
CA CYS A 83 -12.72 9.86 -1.58
C CYS A 83 -11.34 9.80 -2.27
N LEU A 84 -10.56 8.73 -2.05
CA LEU A 84 -9.28 8.52 -2.74
C LEU A 84 -9.48 8.22 -4.22
N ILE A 85 -10.49 7.41 -4.54
CA ILE A 85 -10.86 7.09 -5.93
C ILE A 85 -11.27 8.36 -6.67
N ILE A 86 -12.12 9.19 -6.07
CA ILE A 86 -12.57 10.46 -6.66
C ILE A 86 -11.39 11.42 -6.84
N ARG A 87 -10.46 11.47 -5.88
CA ARG A 87 -9.26 12.31 -5.99
C ARG A 87 -8.36 11.84 -7.13
N LEU A 88 -8.09 10.54 -7.22
CA LEU A 88 -7.30 9.94 -8.30
C LEU A 88 -7.89 10.21 -9.68
N GLN A 89 -9.20 10.12 -9.79
CA GLN A 89 -9.92 10.45 -11.02
C GLN A 89 -9.58 11.88 -11.48
N LYS A 90 -9.59 12.85 -10.55
CA LYS A 90 -9.28 14.25 -10.83
C LYS A 90 -7.79 14.48 -11.10
N ASP A 91 -6.93 13.91 -10.27
CA ASP A 91 -5.47 14.10 -10.35
C ASP A 91 -4.93 13.57 -11.69
N PHE A 92 -5.34 12.35 -12.07
CA PHE A 92 -4.90 11.74 -13.32
C PHE A 92 -5.78 12.04 -14.54
N LYS A 93 -6.92 12.73 -14.36
CA LYS A 93 -7.90 13.00 -15.43
C LYS A 93 -8.36 11.73 -16.16
N ILE A 94 -8.62 10.68 -15.38
CA ILE A 94 -9.08 9.37 -15.87
C ILE A 94 -10.57 9.16 -15.54
N SER A 95 -11.18 8.12 -16.07
CA SER A 95 -12.54 7.72 -15.70
C SER A 95 -12.60 7.12 -14.28
N LEU A 96 -13.81 7.07 -13.71
CA LEU A 96 -14.03 6.42 -12.41
C LEU A 96 -13.61 4.94 -12.42
N ALA A 97 -13.93 4.23 -13.51
CA ALA A 97 -13.58 2.81 -13.66
C ALA A 97 -12.06 2.60 -13.73
N GLU A 98 -11.33 3.48 -14.40
CA GLU A 98 -9.87 3.44 -14.43
C GLU A 98 -9.27 3.74 -13.05
N ALA A 99 -9.82 4.71 -12.31
CA ALA A 99 -9.38 5.02 -10.95
C ALA A 99 -9.65 3.86 -9.97
N GLN A 100 -10.81 3.21 -10.06
CA GLN A 100 -11.15 2.01 -9.30
C GLN A 100 -10.19 0.86 -9.62
N THR A 101 -9.96 0.61 -10.92
CA THR A 101 -9.03 -0.42 -11.39
C THR A 101 -7.61 -0.14 -10.90
N PHE A 102 -7.18 1.12 -10.92
CA PHE A 102 -5.89 1.52 -10.43
C PHE A 102 -5.74 1.25 -8.92
N MET A 103 -6.73 1.66 -8.11
CA MET A 103 -6.71 1.38 -6.66
C MET A 103 -6.74 -0.12 -6.34
N ALA A 104 -7.54 -0.91 -7.07
CA ALA A 104 -7.55 -2.36 -6.92
C ALA A 104 -6.17 -2.97 -7.22
N ASN A 105 -5.48 -2.47 -8.24
CA ASN A 105 -4.13 -2.89 -8.56
C ASN A 105 -3.12 -2.54 -7.46
N ILE A 106 -3.17 -1.32 -6.91
CA ILE A 106 -2.33 -0.92 -5.75
C ILE A 106 -2.57 -1.88 -4.57
N LEU A 107 -3.84 -2.15 -4.26
CA LEU A 107 -4.24 -3.04 -3.17
C LEU A 107 -3.70 -4.46 -3.37
N ILE A 108 -3.81 -5.02 -4.57
CA ILE A 108 -3.25 -6.33 -4.90
C ILE A 108 -1.72 -6.35 -4.69
N ARG A 109 -1.00 -5.30 -5.11
CA ARG A 109 0.47 -5.22 -4.92
C ARG A 109 0.84 -5.17 -3.45
N PHE A 110 0.11 -4.37 -2.68
CA PHE A 110 0.26 -4.32 -1.22
C PHE A 110 0.03 -5.70 -0.58
N ILE A 111 -1.09 -6.37 -0.91
CA ILE A 111 -1.43 -7.69 -0.35
C ILE A 111 -0.36 -8.73 -0.70
N LEU A 112 0.17 -8.73 -1.92
CA LEU A 112 1.24 -9.64 -2.33
C LEU A 112 2.54 -9.37 -1.55
N ALA A 113 2.93 -8.11 -1.40
CA ALA A 113 4.10 -7.71 -0.62
C ALA A 113 3.94 -8.08 0.86
N PHE A 114 2.77 -7.78 1.46
CA PHE A 114 2.41 -8.16 2.82
C PHE A 114 2.47 -9.67 3.03
N LYS A 115 1.86 -10.45 2.11
CA LYS A 115 1.87 -11.91 2.17
C LYS A 115 3.28 -12.47 2.19
N LYS A 116 4.16 -11.90 1.37
CA LYS A 116 5.55 -12.34 1.21
C LYS A 116 6.43 -11.96 2.41
N LEU A 117 6.31 -10.72 2.90
CA LEU A 117 7.26 -10.14 3.85
C LEU A 117 6.84 -10.26 5.31
N ILE A 118 5.54 -10.35 5.60
CA ILE A 118 5.03 -10.43 6.97
C ILE A 118 4.30 -11.75 7.19
N TRP A 119 3.26 -12.03 6.39
CA TRP A 119 2.38 -13.17 6.65
C TRP A 119 3.10 -14.53 6.60
N LYS A 120 3.78 -14.84 5.48
CA LYS A 120 4.47 -16.14 5.33
C LYS A 120 5.57 -16.36 6.38
N PRO A 121 6.49 -15.41 6.64
CA PRO A 121 7.48 -15.56 7.71
C PRO A 121 6.84 -15.79 9.08
N ARG A 122 5.79 -15.04 9.41
CA ARG A 122 5.04 -15.19 10.66
C ARG A 122 4.39 -16.58 10.78
N CYS A 123 3.69 -17.05 9.74
CA CYS A 123 3.10 -18.39 9.76
C CYS A 123 4.14 -19.49 10.01
N LYS A 124 5.34 -19.37 9.42
CA LYS A 124 6.42 -20.33 9.65
C LYS A 124 6.94 -20.33 11.10
N GLN A 125 6.94 -19.18 11.76
CA GLN A 125 7.36 -19.04 13.16
C GLN A 125 6.33 -19.60 14.15
N VAL A 126 5.08 -19.78 13.74
CA VAL A 126 4.01 -20.35 14.59
C VAL A 126 3.93 -21.88 14.46
N ILE A 127 4.44 -22.44 13.35
CA ILE A 127 4.46 -23.89 13.10
C ILE A 127 5.67 -24.58 13.77
N LEU A 128 6.69 -23.81 14.17
CA LEU A 128 7.90 -24.27 14.88
C LEU A 128 7.81 -23.95 16.37
#